data_AF-A0A1L7LKH1-F1
#
_entry.id   AF-A0A1L7LKH1-F1
#
_cell.length_a   1.000
_cell.length_b   1.000
_cell.length_c   1.000
_cell.angle_alpha   90.00
_cell.angle_beta   90.00
_cell.angle_gamma   90.00
#
_symmetry.space_group_name_H-M   'P 1'
#
loop_
_entity.id
_entity.type
_entity.pdbx_description
1 polymer ?
#
loop_
_entity_poly.entity_id
_entity_poly.type
_entity_poly.pdbx_seq_one_letter_code
_entity_poly.pdbx_strand_id
1 'polypeptide(L)'
;MIAAVFQSYILKVYNRIRDIKMPLVPTLKELKHNVMQMDEAELETNYKMSFDIVMNLSGAILPAIYLILFFWSFITQEVELTGILVATSIHLYIMIKSFKMTREYYK
;
A
#
# COMPACT_ATOMS: atom_id res chain seq x y z
N MET A 1 2.78 5.03 -19.01
CA MET A 1 1.46 5.25 -19.64
C MET A 1 0.43 4.20 -19.24
N ILE A 2 0.74 2.89 -19.31
CA ILE A 2 -0.21 1.81 -18.96
C ILE A 2 -0.75 1.92 -17.52
N ALA A 3 0.12 2.16 -16.54
CA ALA A 3 -0.29 2.31 -15.14
C ALA A 3 -1.30 3.44 -14.90
N ALA A 4 -1.13 4.58 -15.58
CA ALA A 4 -2.04 5.72 -15.46
C ALA A 4 -3.43 5.44 -16.06
N VAL A 5 -3.48 4.70 -17.18
CA VAL A 5 -4.74 4.26 -17.80
C VAL A 5 -5.46 3.28 -16.88
N PHE A 6 -4.73 2.33 -16.29
CA PHE A 6 -5.29 1.35 -15.36
C PHE A 6 -5.82 2.02 -14.08
N GLN A 7 -5.05 2.95 -13.50
CA GLN A 7 -5.48 3.78 -12.37
C GLN A 7 -6.76 4.56 -12.70
N SER A 8 -6.82 5.18 -13.87
CA SER A 8 -8.00 5.93 -14.31
C SER A 8 -9.24 5.03 -14.45
N TYR A 9 -9.06 3.81 -14.95
CA TYR A 9 -10.13 2.84 -15.07
C TYR A 9 -10.65 2.37 -13.69
N ILE A 10 -9.75 2.00 -12.78
CA ILE A 10 -10.12 1.59 -11.41
C ILE A 10 -10.87 2.71 -10.71
N LEU A 11 -10.36 3.95 -10.77
CA LEU A 11 -11.02 5.09 -10.14
C LEU A 11 -12.42 5.34 -10.74
N LYS A 12 -12.58 5.19 -12.06
CA LYS A 12 -13.88 5.34 -12.72
C LYS A 12 -14.88 4.27 -12.27
N VAL A 13 -14.42 3.02 -12.11
CA VAL A 13 -15.25 1.92 -11.60
C VAL A 13 -15.61 2.17 -10.13
N TYR A 14 -14.64 2.55 -9.30
CA TYR A 14 -14.83 2.88 -7.90
C TYR A 14 -15.85 4.01 -7.70
N ASN A 15 -15.69 5.11 -8.44
CA ASN A 15 -16.61 6.24 -8.44
C ASN A 15 -18.04 5.84 -8.82
N ARG A 16 -18.19 4.92 -9.78
CA ARG A 16 -19.50 4.40 -10.19
C ARG A 16 -20.15 3.53 -9.13
N ILE A 17 -19.38 2.68 -8.44
CA ILE A 17 -19.90 1.79 -7.40
C ILE A 17 -20.32 2.57 -6.17
N ARG A 18 -19.53 3.58 -5.78
CA ARG A 18 -19.75 4.37 -4.55
C ARG A 18 -20.62 5.61 -4.77
N ASP A 19 -20.95 5.93 -6.02
CA ASP A 19 -21.60 7.18 -6.42
C ASP A 19 -20.86 8.45 -5.93
N ILE A 20 -19.52 8.40 -5.94
CA ILE A 20 -18.64 9.49 -5.51
C ILE A 20 -17.89 10.07 -6.72
N LYS A 21 -17.67 11.39 -6.73
CA LYS A 21 -16.81 12.05 -7.72
C LYS A 21 -15.39 12.23 -7.16
N MET A 22 -14.56 11.18 -7.20
CA MET A 22 -13.12 11.37 -6.95
C MET A 22 -12.39 11.83 -8.21
N PRO A 23 -11.54 12.87 -8.13
CA PRO A 23 -10.61 13.22 -9.21
C PRO A 23 -9.49 12.17 -9.30
N LEU A 24 -8.79 12.14 -10.45
CA LEU A 24 -7.69 11.19 -10.71
C LEU A 24 -6.53 11.32 -9.73
N VAL A 25 -6.31 12.52 -9.22
CA VAL A 25 -5.29 12.85 -8.21
C VAL A 25 -6.02 13.50 -7.04
N PRO A 26 -6.64 12.71 -6.14
CA PRO A 26 -7.42 13.24 -5.05
C PRO A 26 -6.54 13.91 -4.01
N THR A 27 -7.01 15.05 -3.52
CA THR A 27 -6.39 15.74 -2.40
C THR A 27 -6.68 15.01 -1.09
N LEU A 28 -5.85 15.23 -0.06
CA LEU A 28 -6.08 14.63 1.27
C LEU A 28 -7.45 15.00 1.86
N LYS A 29 -7.97 16.19 1.53
CA LYS A 29 -9.30 16.64 1.96
C LYS A 29 -10.41 15.82 1.31
N GLU A 30 -10.31 15.56 0.02
CA GLU A 30 -11.28 14.75 -0.72
C GLU A 30 -11.26 13.29 -0.26
N LEU A 31 -10.07 12.71 -0.09
CA LEU A 31 -9.93 11.36 0.47
C LEU A 31 -10.57 11.25 1.85
N LYS A 32 -10.28 12.20 2.74
CA LYS A 32 -10.89 12.23 4.07
C LYS A 32 -12.41 12.35 3.98
N HIS A 33 -12.92 13.24 3.14
CA HIS A 33 -14.37 13.40 2.96
C HIS A 33 -15.04 12.13 2.45
N ASN A 34 -14.38 11.36 1.58
CA ASN A 34 -14.91 10.11 1.06
C ASN A 34 -14.92 8.99 2.11
N VAL A 35 -13.89 8.91 2.94
CA VAL A 35 -13.83 7.96 4.06
C VAL A 35 -14.88 8.29 5.13
N MET A 36 -15.11 9.58 5.41
CA MET A 36 -16.08 10.03 6.42
C MET A 36 -17.54 9.85 5.98
N GLN A 37 -17.80 9.55 4.70
CA GLN A 37 -19.14 9.20 4.19
C GLN A 37 -19.47 7.72 4.34
N MET A 38 -18.49 6.89 4.71
CA MET A 38 -18.69 5.46 4.91
C MET A 38 -19.48 5.22 6.19
N ASP A 39 -20.36 4.22 6.18
CA ASP A 39 -20.95 3.75 7.42
C ASP A 39 -19.89 3.05 8.30
N GLU A 40 -20.19 2.86 9.59
CA GLU A 40 -19.25 2.28 10.54
C GLU A 40 -18.85 0.83 10.18
N ALA A 41 -19.77 0.05 9.60
CA ALA A 41 -19.54 -1.35 9.24
C ALA A 41 -18.62 -1.48 8.00
N GLU A 42 -18.82 -0.62 7.01
CA GLU A 42 -17.98 -0.45 5.84
C GLU A 42 -16.58 0.02 6.25
N LEU A 43 -16.50 0.96 7.19
CA LEU A 43 -15.24 1.47 7.70
C LEU A 43 -14.45 0.38 8.44
N GLU A 44 -15.10 -0.41 9.30
CA GLU A 44 -14.49 -1.54 10.00
C GLU A 44 -13.97 -2.59 9.00
N THR A 45 -14.78 -2.91 7.98
CA THR A 45 -14.39 -3.84 6.91
C THR A 45 -13.18 -3.33 6.14
N ASN A 46 -13.16 -2.04 5.80
CA ASN A 46 -12.03 -1.41 5.13
C ASN A 46 -10.75 -1.41 5.98
N TYR A 47 -10.87 -1.18 7.30
CA TYR A 47 -9.74 -1.27 8.21
C TYR A 47 -9.16 -2.69 8.27
N LYS A 48 -10.01 -3.72 8.41
CA LYS A 48 -9.57 -5.13 8.41
C LYS A 48 -8.86 -5.50 7.10
N MET A 49 -9.46 -5.15 5.97
CA MET A 49 -8.88 -5.42 4.65
C MET A 49 -7.57 -4.66 4.43
N SER A 50 -7.52 -3.37 4.79
CA SER A 50 -6.30 -2.56 4.67
C SER A 50 -5.18 -3.08 5.55
N PHE A 51 -5.50 -3.51 6.78
CA PHE A 51 -4.53 -4.14 7.67
C PHE A 51 -3.97 -5.44 7.08
N ASP A 52 -4.84 -6.32 6.56
CA ASP A 52 -4.44 -7.56 5.91
C ASP A 52 -3.54 -7.30 4.69
N ILE A 53 -3.87 -6.32 3.86
CA ILE A 53 -3.03 -5.90 2.72
C ILE A 53 -1.64 -5.46 3.19
N VAL A 54 -1.56 -4.60 4.23
CA VAL A 54 -0.28 -4.11 4.74
C VAL A 54 0.55 -5.27 5.33
N MET A 55 -0.09 -6.18 6.07
CA MET A 55 0.58 -7.33 6.67
C MET A 55 1.11 -8.31 5.61
N ASN A 56 0.32 -8.60 4.56
CA ASN A 56 0.77 -9.42 3.43
C ASN A 56 1.89 -8.72 2.63
N LEU A 57 1.80 -7.40 2.46
CA LEU A 57 2.84 -6.61 1.80
C LEU A 57 4.17 -6.73 2.55
N SER A 58 4.16 -6.54 3.87
CA SER A 58 5.37 -6.66 4.68
C SER A 58 5.86 -8.10 4.86
N GLY A 59 4.94 -9.05 5.02
CA GLY A 59 5.25 -10.43 5.39
C GLY A 59 5.54 -11.36 4.21
N ALA A 60 5.01 -11.07 3.02
CA ALA A 60 5.18 -11.92 1.84
C ALA A 60 5.81 -11.17 0.66
N ILE A 61 5.26 -10.01 0.29
CA ILE A 61 5.68 -9.31 -0.94
C ILE A 61 7.08 -8.72 -0.80
N LEU A 62 7.40 -8.02 0.29
CA LEU A 62 8.74 -7.47 0.50
C LEU A 62 9.82 -8.56 0.57
N PRO A 63 9.65 -9.66 1.33
CA PRO A 63 10.56 -10.81 1.27
C PRO A 63 10.74 -11.39 -0.13
N ALA A 64 9.65 -11.52 -0.90
CA ALA A 64 9.72 -11.99 -2.28
C ALA A 64 10.54 -11.05 -3.17
N ILE A 65 10.43 -9.73 -2.99
CA ILE A 65 11.25 -8.74 -3.70
C ILE A 65 12.74 -8.94 -3.39
N TYR A 66 13.11 -9.19 -2.13
CA TYR A 66 14.50 -9.49 -1.79
C TYR A 66 15.01 -10.76 -2.48
N LEU A 67 14.19 -11.81 -2.56
CA LEU A 67 14.56 -13.03 -3.29
C LEU A 67 14.76 -12.75 -4.78
N ILE A 68 13.87 -11.97 -5.41
CA ILE A 68 14.01 -11.59 -6.82
C ILE A 68 15.30 -10.81 -7.04
N LEU A 69 15.59 -9.81 -6.20
CA LEU A 69 16.84 -9.04 -6.28
C LEU A 69 18.08 -9.92 -6.07
N PHE A 70 17.99 -10.91 -5.18
CA PHE A 70 19.07 -11.86 -4.95
C PHE A 70 19.34 -12.72 -6.19
N PHE A 71 18.31 -13.28 -6.83
CA PHE A 71 18.45 -14.03 -8.07
C PHE A 71 18.94 -13.15 -9.23
N TRP A 72 18.47 -11.91 -9.30
CA TRP A 72 18.92 -10.96 -10.30
C TRP A 72 20.42 -10.66 -10.18
N SER A 73 20.88 -10.40 -8.94
CA SER A 73 22.30 -10.20 -8.61
C SER A 73 23.16 -11.42 -9.01
N PHE A 74 22.64 -12.64 -8.85
CA PHE A 74 23.34 -13.85 -9.26
C PHE A 74 23.52 -13.94 -10.79
N ILE A 75 22.52 -13.51 -11.56
CA ILE A 75 22.57 -13.52 -13.03
C ILE A 75 23.51 -12.42 -13.55
N THR A 76 23.44 -11.21 -13.00
CA THR A 76 24.23 -10.07 -13.45
C THR A 76 25.66 -10.06 -12.90
N GLN A 77 25.94 -10.87 -11.86
CA GLN A 77 27.18 -10.83 -11.06
C GLN A 77 27.45 -9.45 -10.42
N GLU A 78 26.43 -8.61 -10.34
CA GLU A 78 26.50 -7.27 -9.75
C GLU A 78 25.43 -7.11 -8.68
N VAL A 79 25.84 -6.57 -7.52
CA VAL A 79 24.91 -6.31 -6.42
C VAL A 79 24.19 -4.99 -6.67
N GLU A 80 22.88 -5.05 -6.88
CA GLU A 80 22.03 -3.87 -7.01
C GLU A 80 21.75 -3.22 -5.64
N LEU A 81 22.77 -2.52 -5.11
CA LEU A 81 22.74 -1.86 -3.80
C LEU A 81 21.59 -0.86 -3.68
N THR A 82 21.26 -0.15 -4.76
CA THR A 82 20.15 0.82 -4.81
C THR A 82 18.80 0.14 -4.56
N GLY A 83 18.52 -0.97 -5.24
CA GLY A 83 17.28 -1.73 -5.08
C GLY A 83 17.12 -2.27 -3.66
N ILE A 84 18.20 -2.84 -3.11
CA ILE A 84 18.23 -3.35 -1.73
C ILE A 84 17.99 -2.22 -0.72
N LEU A 85 18.60 -1.06 -0.90
CA LEU A 85 18.46 0.09 0.00
C LEU A 85 17.02 0.63 0.01
N VAL A 86 16.40 0.75 -1.17
CA VAL A 86 15.00 1.19 -1.29
C VAL A 86 14.05 0.19 -0.65
N ALA A 87 14.19 -1.11 -0.97
CA ALA A 87 13.36 -2.16 -0.38
C ALA A 87 13.46 -2.18 1.16
N THR A 88 14.69 -2.04 1.68
CA THR A 88 14.95 -2.02 3.14
C THR A 88 14.40 -0.80 3.82
N SER A 89 14.50 0.37 3.20
CA SER A 89 13.95 1.60 3.74
C SER A 89 12.42 1.52 3.86
N ILE A 90 11.74 0.95 2.84
CA ILE A 90 10.28 0.72 2.87
C ILE A 90 9.92 -0.31 3.95
N HIS A 91 10.64 -1.42 4.03
CA HIS A 91 10.39 -2.47 5.02
C HIS A 91 10.50 -1.91 6.45
N LEU A 92 11.58 -1.18 6.74
CA LEU A 92 11.80 -0.55 8.05
C LEU A 92 10.71 0.47 8.39
N TYR A 93 10.29 1.29 7.43
CA TYR A 93 9.21 2.25 7.66
C TYR A 93 7.90 1.57 8.09
N ILE A 94 7.50 0.51 7.37
CA ILE A 94 6.29 -0.25 7.71
C ILE A 94 6.44 -0.88 9.11
N MET A 95 7.58 -1.51 9.39
CA MET A 95 7.84 -2.14 10.69
C MET A 95 7.76 -1.14 11.85
N ILE A 96 8.34 0.04 11.72
CA ILE A 96 8.28 1.10 12.74
C ILE A 96 6.84 1.56 12.96
N LYS A 97 6.08 1.75 11.89
CA LYS A 97 4.67 2.18 11.98
C LYS A 97 3.79 1.11 12.63
N SER A 98 3.95 -0.14 12.24
CA SER A 98 3.25 -1.28 12.87
C SER A 98 3.59 -1.37 14.35
N PHE A 99 4.87 -1.24 14.72
CA PHE A 99 5.29 -1.25 16.12
C PHE A 99 4.68 -0.08 16.92
N LYS A 100 4.66 1.13 16.35
CA LYS A 100 4.02 2.29 16.98
C LYS A 100 2.53 2.04 17.21
N MET A 101 1.82 1.49 16.22
CA MET A 101 0.40 1.16 16.32
C MET A 101 0.13 0.14 17.43
N THR A 102 0.88 -0.97 17.46
CA THR A 102 0.76 -1.98 18.52
C THR A 102 1.02 -1.34 19.89
N ARG A 103 2.06 -0.51 20.02
CA ARG A 103 2.36 0.17 21.29
C ARG A 103 1.29 1.16 21.73
N GLU A 104 0.64 1.87 20.80
CA GLU A 104 -0.45 2.81 21.13
C GLU A 104 -1.73 2.08 21.54
N TYR A 105 -2.01 0.91 20.97
CA TYR A 105 -3.19 0.10 21.31
C TYR A 105 -3.07 -0.62 22.66
N TYR A 106 -1.88 -1.11 23.01
CA TYR A 106 -1.64 -1.86 24.26
C TYR A 106 -1.04 -1.02 25.40
N LYS A 107 -1.13 0.31 25.30
CA LYS A 107 -0.80 1.23 26.39
C LYS A 107 -1.97 1.36 27.36
#